data_AF-A0A182QZT4-F1
#
_entry.id   AF-A0A182QZT4-F1
#
_cell.length_a   1.000
_cell.length_b   1.000
_cell.length_c   1.000
_cell.angle_alpha   90.00
_cell.angle_beta   90.00
_cell.angle_gamma   90.00
#
_symmetry.space_group_name_H-M   'P 1'
#
loop_
_entity.id
_entity.type
_entity.pdbx_description
1 polymer ?
#
loop_
_entity_poly.entity_id
_entity_poly.type
_entity_poly.pdbx_seq_one_letter_code
_entity_poly.pdbx_strand_id
1 'polypeptide(L)'
;MTFAECRIVLSFGAFSCLLVLFQLFGFFNFPLLLHSKLGVVIGEYRQSTSIWWILQLCLTVTSGILAKRNYNLLFYGLLLTDAMNNYFKYFIGLMTAFVTLADSWFGAETHHSVWARYRDLATRNGTFLGLVGRDEVARVLLRYVTTFLTIVLVCVMVEYKIYYGVAVGTQWYHFWIHNIYPYTVSHFRHMFHLLHIVLMAANVRELNRQLVRLEEGSCSETTYERIEQCRAIYGELWQMNEGINVLFGFSQALNVASSFAQIAFDLYWLYMMWIIQEANMDVQMFCLLPTPLIFAFLLHAAKTHRQAMETLTGTLLDMSCLQRNSRAMELRRHFLTQLLVHPLRLTARNIFDFDYTLIRKVCWLDNRRR
;
A
#
# COMPACT_ATOMS: atom_id res chain seq x y z
N MET A 1 12.95 -7.85 -31.61
CA MET A 1 12.49 -7.51 -30.25
C MET A 1 13.65 -7.74 -29.31
N THR A 2 14.18 -6.71 -28.67
CA THR A 2 15.35 -6.84 -27.79
C THR A 2 14.94 -7.42 -26.43
N PHE A 3 15.88 -8.00 -25.67
CA PHE A 3 15.62 -8.51 -24.31
C PHE A 3 15.00 -7.43 -23.39
N ALA A 4 15.41 -6.17 -23.56
CA ALA A 4 14.84 -5.03 -22.84
C ALA A 4 13.36 -4.80 -23.19
N GLU A 5 12.99 -4.85 -24.47
CA GLU A 5 11.58 -4.72 -24.89
C GLU A 5 10.70 -5.85 -24.37
N CYS A 6 11.21 -7.08 -24.38
CA CYS A 6 10.50 -8.24 -23.84
C CYS A 6 10.21 -8.06 -22.34
N ARG A 7 11.21 -7.64 -21.56
CA ARG A 7 11.07 -7.35 -20.13
C ARG A 7 10.03 -6.26 -19.87
N ILE A 8 10.03 -5.19 -20.66
CA ILE A 8 9.09 -4.08 -20.54
C ILE A 8 7.65 -4.53 -20.79
N VAL A 9 7.42 -5.28 -21.88
CA VAL A 9 6.09 -5.80 -22.24
C VAL A 9 5.59 -6.75 -21.15
N LEU A 10 6.44 -7.65 -20.66
CA LEU A 10 6.10 -8.58 -19.59
C LEU A 10 5.72 -7.84 -18.29
N SER A 11 6.51 -6.83 -17.88
CA SER A 11 6.20 -6.02 -16.69
C SER A 11 4.85 -5.33 -16.78
N PHE A 12 4.53 -4.74 -17.93
CA PHE A 12 3.25 -4.05 -18.14
C PHE A 12 2.06 -5.02 -18.20
N GLY A 13 2.23 -6.18 -18.83
CA GLY A 13 1.22 -7.23 -18.87
C GLY A 13 0.92 -7.79 -17.48
N ALA A 14 1.97 -8.15 -16.73
CA ALA A 14 1.84 -8.66 -15.36
C ALA A 14 1.17 -7.63 -14.43
N PHE A 15 1.56 -6.36 -14.54
CA PHE A 15 0.94 -5.30 -13.76
C PHE A 15 -0.53 -5.05 -14.14
N SER A 16 -0.86 -5.10 -15.42
CA SER A 16 -2.26 -4.98 -15.88
C SER A 16 -3.13 -6.11 -15.32
N CYS A 17 -2.60 -7.34 -15.27
CA CYS A 17 -3.28 -8.45 -14.59
C CYS A 17 -3.51 -8.16 -13.10
N LEU A 18 -2.53 -7.58 -12.42
CA LEU A 18 -2.63 -7.22 -11.02
C LEU A 18 -3.66 -6.11 -10.75
N LEU A 19 -3.78 -5.13 -11.66
CA LEU A 19 -4.84 -4.13 -11.59
C LEU A 19 -6.23 -4.75 -11.74
N VAL A 20 -6.39 -5.72 -12.65
CA VAL A 20 -7.65 -6.48 -12.77
C VAL A 20 -7.94 -7.22 -11.47
N LEU A 21 -6.95 -7.83 -10.81
CA LEU A 21 -7.15 -8.45 -9.50
C LEU A 21 -7.67 -7.45 -8.47
N PHE A 22 -7.08 -6.25 -8.35
CA PHE A 22 -7.60 -5.22 -7.42
C PHE A 22 -9.02 -4.76 -7.77
N GLN A 23 -9.36 -4.74 -9.04
CA GLN A 23 -10.72 -4.47 -9.50
C GLN A 23 -11.69 -5.59 -9.08
N LEU A 24 -11.30 -6.86 -9.16
CA LEU A 24 -12.10 -8.00 -8.69
C LEU A 24 -12.35 -7.96 -7.17
N PHE A 25 -11.40 -7.40 -6.41
CA PHE A 25 -11.57 -7.11 -4.98
C PHE A 25 -12.43 -5.85 -4.69
N GLY A 26 -12.95 -5.19 -5.73
CA GLY A 26 -13.84 -4.04 -5.58
C GLY A 26 -13.16 -2.77 -5.07
N PHE A 27 -11.83 -2.65 -5.19
CA PHE A 27 -11.11 -1.48 -4.69
C PHE A 27 -11.30 -0.23 -5.55
N PHE A 28 -11.71 -0.39 -6.80
CA PHE A 28 -12.09 0.71 -7.67
C PHE A 28 -13.09 0.26 -8.75
N ASN A 29 -13.94 1.19 -9.17
CA ASN A 29 -15.11 0.91 -10.01
C ASN A 29 -14.94 1.45 -11.45
N PHE A 30 -13.72 1.51 -11.97
CA PHE A 30 -13.44 1.95 -13.34
C PHE A 30 -12.34 1.09 -13.97
N PRO A 31 -12.35 0.87 -15.30
CA PRO A 31 -11.30 0.11 -15.95
C PRO A 31 -10.00 0.92 -15.97
N LEU A 32 -8.95 0.33 -15.40
CA LEU A 32 -7.61 0.90 -15.37
C LEU A 32 -6.64 -0.08 -16.03
N LEU A 33 -5.99 0.35 -17.10
CA LEU A 33 -5.04 -0.47 -17.85
C LEU A 33 -3.74 0.32 -18.06
N LEU A 34 -2.60 -0.36 -17.95
CA LEU A 34 -1.31 0.21 -18.29
C LEU A 34 -0.81 -0.39 -19.61
N HIS A 35 -0.98 0.35 -20.71
CA HIS A 35 -0.66 -0.13 -22.05
C HIS A 35 0.77 0.24 -22.44
N SER A 36 1.57 -0.73 -22.87
CA SER A 36 3.01 -0.60 -23.16
C SER A 36 3.41 0.52 -24.13
N LYS A 37 2.46 0.99 -24.97
CA LYS A 37 2.64 2.10 -25.92
C LYS A 37 1.92 3.40 -25.55
N LEU A 38 0.81 3.32 -24.83
CA LEU A 38 -0.10 4.47 -24.61
C LEU A 38 -0.03 5.01 -23.18
N GLY A 39 0.71 4.36 -22.28
CA GLY A 39 0.75 4.73 -20.87
C GLY A 39 -0.52 4.28 -20.15
N VAL A 40 -0.95 5.07 -19.16
CA VAL A 40 -2.15 4.80 -18.36
C VAL A 40 -3.40 5.11 -19.18
N VAL A 41 -4.25 4.10 -19.37
CA VAL A 41 -5.58 4.26 -19.95
C VAL A 41 -6.61 4.11 -18.83
N ILE A 42 -7.40 5.15 -18.66
CA ILE A 42 -8.49 5.22 -17.68
C ILE A 42 -9.77 5.28 -18.50
N GLY A 43 -10.64 4.28 -18.35
CA GLY A 43 -11.96 4.33 -18.97
C GLY A 43 -13.00 4.95 -18.04
N GLU A 44 -14.15 5.28 -18.62
CA GLU A 44 -15.27 5.87 -17.90
C GLU A 44 -15.86 4.91 -16.86
N TYR A 45 -16.55 5.50 -15.89
CA TYR A 45 -17.37 4.74 -14.94
C TYR A 45 -18.40 3.90 -15.68
N ARG A 46 -18.37 2.59 -15.45
CA ARG A 46 -19.37 1.67 -15.98
C ARG A 46 -20.08 0.98 -14.83
N GLN A 47 -21.40 0.81 -14.93
CA GLN A 47 -22.15 0.01 -13.96
C GLN A 47 -21.62 -1.44 -13.88
N SER A 48 -21.06 -1.96 -14.99
CA SER A 48 -20.46 -3.31 -15.02
C SER A 48 -19.23 -3.46 -14.12
N THR A 49 -18.48 -2.39 -13.86
CA THR A 49 -17.29 -2.43 -13.00
C THR A 49 -17.65 -2.37 -11.51
N SER A 50 -18.84 -1.85 -11.17
CA SER A 50 -19.39 -1.88 -9.81
C SER A 50 -19.92 -3.25 -9.37
N ILE A 51 -20.09 -4.20 -10.30
CA ILE A 51 -20.56 -5.57 -9.98
C ILE A 51 -19.59 -6.26 -9.02
N TRP A 52 -18.29 -6.07 -9.20
CA TRP A 52 -17.28 -6.66 -8.33
C TRP A 52 -17.38 -6.15 -6.89
N TRP A 53 -17.63 -4.84 -6.72
CA TRP A 53 -17.87 -4.28 -5.40
C TRP A 53 -19.11 -4.88 -4.74
N ILE A 54 -20.22 -5.01 -5.48
CA ILE A 54 -21.46 -5.64 -4.99
C ILE A 54 -21.19 -7.09 -4.58
N LEU A 55 -20.45 -7.84 -5.40
CA LEU A 55 -20.08 -9.22 -5.10
C LEU A 55 -19.27 -9.32 -3.81
N GLN A 56 -18.27 -8.45 -3.61
CA GLN A 56 -17.47 -8.42 -2.38
C GLN A 56 -18.30 -8.00 -1.16
N LEU A 57 -19.25 -7.08 -1.32
CA LEU A 57 -20.19 -6.74 -0.25
C LEU A 57 -21.04 -7.95 0.13
N CYS A 58 -21.60 -8.66 -0.88
CA CYS A 58 -22.34 -9.90 -0.65
C CYS A 58 -21.48 -10.95 0.06
N LEU A 59 -20.24 -11.18 -0.38
CA LEU A 59 -19.31 -12.12 0.27
C LEU A 59 -19.02 -11.73 1.72
N THR A 60 -18.84 -10.44 2.00
CA THR A 60 -18.62 -9.94 3.36
C THR A 60 -19.83 -10.19 4.26
N VAL A 61 -21.04 -9.88 3.78
CA VAL A 61 -22.29 -10.14 4.50
C VAL A 61 -22.49 -11.65 4.72
N THR A 62 -22.28 -12.46 3.68
CA THR A 62 -22.38 -13.92 3.76
C THR A 62 -21.37 -14.49 4.75
N SER A 63 -20.13 -14.01 4.78
CA SER A 63 -19.13 -14.39 5.79
C SER A 63 -19.65 -14.13 7.21
N GLY A 64 -20.20 -12.93 7.45
CA GLY A 64 -20.80 -12.59 8.74
C GLY A 64 -21.98 -13.50 9.14
N ILE A 65 -22.88 -13.79 8.21
CA ILE A 65 -24.03 -14.68 8.43
C ILE A 65 -23.57 -16.12 8.71
N LEU A 66 -22.60 -16.63 7.95
CA LEU A 66 -22.05 -17.97 8.14
C LEU A 66 -21.37 -18.10 9.49
N ALA A 67 -20.57 -17.12 9.90
CA ALA A 67 -19.96 -17.11 11.23
C ALA A 67 -21.00 -17.08 12.36
N LYS A 68 -22.09 -16.31 12.21
CA LYS A 68 -23.19 -16.32 13.16
C LYS A 68 -23.89 -17.67 13.23
N ARG A 69 -24.16 -18.30 12.07
CA ARG A 69 -24.80 -19.62 12.00
C ARG A 69 -23.93 -20.71 12.62
N ASN A 70 -22.61 -20.63 12.42
CA ASN A 70 -21.64 -21.59 12.91
C ASN A 70 -21.02 -21.18 14.26
N TYR A 71 -21.69 -20.29 15.02
CA TYR A 71 -21.17 -19.76 16.27
C TYR A 71 -20.70 -20.87 17.23
N ASN A 72 -21.49 -21.94 17.36
CA ASN A 72 -21.14 -23.06 18.25
C ASN A 72 -19.87 -23.79 17.79
N LEU A 73 -19.63 -23.90 16.49
CA LEU A 73 -18.43 -24.54 15.95
C LEU A 73 -17.18 -23.65 16.08
N LEU A 74 -17.37 -22.33 16.22
CA LEU A 74 -16.31 -21.35 16.26
C LEU A 74 -15.89 -20.96 17.68
N PHE A 75 -16.83 -20.92 18.62
CA PHE A 75 -16.60 -20.31 19.94
C PHE A 75 -17.04 -21.17 21.13
N TYR A 76 -17.88 -22.19 20.95
CA TYR A 76 -18.37 -23.01 22.06
C TYR A 76 -17.30 -24.00 22.53
N GLY A 77 -17.22 -24.26 23.84
CA GLY A 77 -16.27 -25.20 24.44
C GLY A 77 -14.86 -24.63 24.69
N LEU A 78 -14.58 -23.40 24.26
CA LEU A 78 -13.34 -22.68 24.59
C LEU A 78 -13.43 -22.02 25.97
N LEU A 79 -12.28 -21.85 26.63
CA LEU A 79 -12.18 -20.91 27.75
C LEU A 79 -12.57 -19.51 27.27
N LEU A 80 -13.14 -18.69 28.17
CA LEU A 80 -13.63 -17.36 27.82
C LEU A 80 -12.56 -16.52 27.11
N THR A 81 -11.31 -16.60 27.55
CA THR A 81 -10.17 -15.89 26.96
C THR A 81 -9.91 -16.32 25.51
N ASP A 82 -9.92 -17.63 25.22
CA ASP A 82 -9.71 -18.18 23.88
C ASP A 82 -10.88 -17.82 22.93
N ALA A 83 -12.11 -17.88 23.46
CA ALA A 83 -13.30 -17.51 22.71
C ALA A 83 -13.28 -16.01 22.34
N MET A 84 -12.91 -15.14 23.28
CA MET A 84 -12.76 -13.70 23.04
C MET A 84 -11.64 -13.41 22.04
N ASN A 85 -10.52 -14.11 22.15
CA ASN A 85 -9.39 -14.02 21.23
C ASN A 85 -9.83 -14.28 19.77
N ASN A 86 -10.47 -15.43 19.54
CA ASN A 86 -10.99 -15.79 18.23
C ASN A 86 -12.07 -14.83 17.73
N TYR A 87 -12.97 -14.41 18.62
CA TYR A 87 -14.05 -13.48 18.27
C TYR A 87 -13.50 -12.13 17.80
N PHE A 88 -12.58 -11.53 18.55
CA PHE A 88 -11.99 -10.24 18.19
C PHE A 88 -11.19 -10.33 16.89
N LYS A 89 -10.43 -11.41 16.71
CA LYS A 89 -9.65 -11.67 15.49
C LYS A 89 -10.54 -11.69 14.25
N TYR A 90 -11.63 -12.45 14.30
CA TYR A 90 -12.57 -12.52 13.19
C TYR A 90 -13.32 -11.20 12.99
N PHE A 91 -13.81 -10.59 14.07
CA PHE A 91 -14.60 -9.36 14.01
C PHE A 91 -13.80 -8.19 13.43
N ILE A 92 -12.55 -7.97 13.89
CA ILE A 92 -11.73 -6.87 13.36
C ILE A 92 -11.36 -7.09 11.90
N GLY A 93 -11.13 -8.33 11.48
CA GLY A 93 -10.89 -8.67 10.07
C GLY A 93 -12.13 -8.41 9.21
N LEU A 94 -13.31 -8.83 9.67
CA LEU A 94 -14.57 -8.58 8.96
C LEU A 94 -14.91 -7.08 8.88
N MET A 95 -14.71 -6.34 9.97
CA MET A 95 -14.85 -4.89 10.00
C MET A 95 -13.88 -4.21 9.03
N THR A 96 -12.64 -4.69 8.93
CA THR A 96 -11.65 -4.20 7.96
C THR A 96 -12.16 -4.37 6.52
N ALA A 97 -12.76 -5.51 6.19
CA ALA A 97 -13.35 -5.74 4.88
C ALA A 97 -14.50 -4.76 4.58
N PHE A 98 -15.42 -4.54 5.54
CA PHE A 98 -16.50 -3.56 5.38
C PHE A 98 -16.00 -2.13 5.17
N VAL A 99 -15.06 -1.67 6.00
CA VAL A 99 -14.50 -0.32 5.87
C VAL A 99 -13.72 -0.17 4.57
N THR A 100 -13.02 -1.22 4.12
CA THR A 100 -12.31 -1.21 2.84
C THR A 100 -13.28 -1.03 1.66
N LEU A 101 -14.42 -1.74 1.67
CA LEU A 101 -15.44 -1.58 0.65
C LEU A 101 -16.10 -0.21 0.72
N ALA A 102 -16.40 0.29 1.92
CA ALA A 102 -16.96 1.63 2.10
C ALA A 102 -16.02 2.72 1.56
N ASP A 103 -14.74 2.69 1.93
CA ASP A 103 -13.72 3.63 1.42
C ASP A 103 -13.60 3.54 -0.10
N SER A 104 -13.68 2.34 -0.68
CA SER A 104 -13.60 2.14 -2.14
C SER A 104 -14.82 2.70 -2.88
N TRP A 105 -16.01 2.64 -2.26
CA TRP A 105 -17.24 3.20 -2.81
C TRP A 105 -17.28 4.72 -2.74
N PHE A 106 -17.11 5.27 -1.53
CA PHE A 106 -17.17 6.72 -1.31
C PHE A 106 -15.93 7.45 -1.87
N GLY A 107 -14.82 6.74 -2.01
CA GLY A 107 -13.58 7.27 -2.57
C GLY A 107 -13.45 7.11 -4.08
N ALA A 108 -14.44 6.58 -4.79
CA ALA A 108 -14.30 6.26 -6.22
C ALA A 108 -13.82 7.47 -7.05
N GLU A 109 -14.43 8.65 -6.85
CA GLU A 109 -14.06 9.89 -7.55
C GLU A 109 -12.64 10.33 -7.22
N THR A 110 -12.25 10.28 -5.95
CA THR A 110 -10.88 10.60 -5.51
C THR A 110 -9.87 9.64 -6.14
N HIS A 111 -10.20 8.35 -6.22
CA HIS A 111 -9.35 7.35 -6.83
C HIS A 111 -9.16 7.62 -8.33
N HIS A 112 -10.25 7.91 -9.04
CA HIS A 112 -10.19 8.31 -10.44
C HIS A 112 -9.36 9.59 -10.65
N SER A 113 -9.53 10.59 -9.79
CA SER A 113 -8.78 11.85 -9.81
C SER A 113 -7.27 11.63 -9.63
N VAL A 114 -6.85 10.78 -8.70
CA VAL A 114 -5.42 10.44 -8.48
C VAL A 114 -4.81 9.82 -9.75
N TRP A 115 -5.48 8.85 -10.36
CA TRP A 115 -4.98 8.23 -11.60
C TRP A 115 -5.01 9.19 -12.80
N ALA A 116 -6.03 10.04 -12.90
CA ALA A 116 -6.10 11.08 -13.93
C ALA A 116 -4.92 12.04 -13.82
N ARG A 117 -4.56 12.48 -12.60
CA ARG A 117 -3.38 13.33 -12.38
C ARG A 117 -2.07 12.65 -12.77
N TYR A 118 -1.90 11.35 -12.48
CA TYR A 118 -0.75 10.59 -12.97
C TYR A 118 -0.66 10.57 -14.50
N ARG A 119 -1.80 10.40 -15.19
CA ARG A 119 -1.87 10.44 -16.66
C ARG A 119 -1.60 11.83 -17.22
N ASP A 120 -2.14 12.86 -16.59
CA ASP A 120 -2.02 14.24 -17.07
C ASP A 120 -0.58 14.75 -16.89
N LEU A 121 0.07 14.41 -15.77
CA LEU A 121 1.51 14.64 -15.58
C LEU A 121 2.36 13.88 -16.60
N ALA A 122 1.99 12.64 -16.93
CA ALA A 122 2.71 11.84 -17.92
C ALA A 122 2.63 12.50 -19.30
N THR A 123 1.42 12.87 -19.72
CA THR A 123 1.16 13.53 -21.01
C THR A 123 1.90 14.86 -21.13
N ARG A 124 1.85 15.71 -20.09
CA ARG A 124 2.52 17.03 -20.09
C ARG A 124 4.04 16.93 -20.20
N ASN A 125 4.64 15.91 -19.60
CA ASN A 125 6.10 15.75 -19.56
C ASN A 125 6.64 14.77 -20.62
N GLY A 126 5.77 14.20 -21.47
CA GLY A 126 6.17 13.16 -22.44
C GLY A 126 6.68 11.88 -21.78
N THR A 127 6.21 11.57 -20.57
CA THR A 127 6.61 10.38 -19.79
C THR A 127 5.49 9.35 -19.79
N PHE A 128 5.61 8.28 -19.00
CA PHE A 128 4.72 7.13 -19.08
C PHE A 128 3.73 7.01 -17.90
N LEU A 129 4.16 7.39 -16.69
CA LEU A 129 3.32 7.40 -15.48
C LEU A 129 3.82 8.50 -14.53
N GLY A 130 3.08 9.59 -14.42
CA GLY A 130 3.50 10.78 -13.68
C GLY A 130 4.71 11.47 -14.31
N LEU A 131 5.86 11.41 -13.66
CA LEU A 131 7.14 11.91 -14.16
C LEU A 131 8.04 10.79 -14.68
N VAL A 132 7.66 9.54 -14.46
CA VAL A 132 8.57 8.41 -14.64
C VAL A 132 8.55 7.94 -16.09
N GLY A 133 9.74 7.85 -16.70
CA GLY A 133 9.92 7.33 -18.05
C GLY A 133 9.65 5.83 -18.15
N ARG A 134 9.40 5.33 -19.38
CA ARG A 134 8.96 3.95 -19.65
C ARG A 134 9.82 2.86 -18.99
N ASP A 135 11.15 2.97 -19.11
CA ASP A 135 12.08 1.96 -18.58
C ASP A 135 12.09 1.95 -17.05
N GLU A 136 12.04 3.12 -16.42
CA GLU A 136 12.01 3.23 -14.96
C GLU A 136 10.66 2.76 -14.41
N VAL A 137 9.55 3.06 -15.08
CA VAL A 137 8.24 2.50 -14.72
C VAL A 137 8.30 0.97 -14.80
N ALA A 138 8.79 0.39 -15.89
CA ALA A 138 8.89 -1.06 -16.03
C ALA A 138 9.73 -1.71 -14.91
N ARG A 139 10.82 -1.05 -14.47
CA ARG A 139 11.63 -1.51 -13.33
C ARG A 139 10.87 -1.44 -12.00
N VAL A 140 10.18 -0.34 -11.74
CA VAL A 140 9.39 -0.14 -10.51
C VAL A 140 8.25 -1.16 -10.43
N LEU A 141 7.52 -1.36 -11.53
CA LEU A 141 6.42 -2.33 -11.60
C LEU A 141 6.89 -3.77 -11.46
N LEU A 142 8.01 -4.14 -12.07
CA LEU A 142 8.56 -5.48 -11.92
C LEU A 142 8.94 -5.78 -10.47
N ARG A 143 9.55 -4.81 -9.77
CA ARG A 143 9.86 -4.94 -8.33
C ARG A 143 8.58 -5.12 -7.52
N TYR A 144 7.56 -4.30 -7.79
CA TYR A 144 6.27 -4.40 -7.11
C TYR A 144 5.58 -5.76 -7.36
N VAL A 145 5.56 -6.24 -8.61
CA VAL A 145 5.02 -7.58 -8.96
C VAL A 145 5.82 -8.68 -8.25
N THR A 146 7.15 -8.56 -8.19
CA THR A 146 8.00 -9.54 -7.46
C THR A 146 7.66 -9.56 -5.96
N THR A 147 7.48 -8.39 -5.35
CA THR A 147 7.04 -8.27 -3.94
C THR A 147 5.65 -8.90 -3.74
N PHE A 148 4.70 -8.61 -4.62
CA PHE A 148 3.36 -9.20 -4.58
C PHE A 148 3.41 -10.72 -4.67
N LEU A 149 4.16 -11.27 -5.64
CA LEU A 149 4.32 -12.73 -5.80
C LEU A 149 5.02 -13.37 -4.60
N THR A 150 6.00 -12.70 -4.00
CA THR A 150 6.67 -13.19 -2.78
C THR A 150 5.68 -13.33 -1.63
N ILE A 151 4.83 -12.33 -1.41
CA ILE A 151 3.81 -12.35 -0.37
C ILE A 151 2.77 -13.44 -0.65
N VAL A 152 2.27 -13.54 -1.89
CA VAL A 152 1.33 -14.60 -2.29
C VAL A 152 1.94 -15.98 -2.07
N LEU A 153 3.21 -16.19 -2.46
CA LEU A 153 3.90 -17.46 -2.25
C LEU A 153 3.96 -17.82 -0.76
N VAL A 154 4.34 -16.87 0.10
CA VAL A 154 4.39 -17.09 1.55
C VAL A 154 3.00 -17.38 2.11
N CYS A 155 1.96 -16.63 1.71
CA CYS A 155 0.59 -16.92 2.10
C CYS A 155 0.20 -18.34 1.68
N VAL A 156 0.37 -18.72 0.41
CA VAL A 156 0.01 -20.05 -0.09
C VAL A 156 0.77 -21.16 0.65
N MET A 157 2.06 -20.96 0.95
CA MET A 157 2.83 -21.91 1.75
C MET A 157 2.29 -22.08 3.17
N VAL A 158 1.89 -20.98 3.82
CA VAL A 158 1.29 -21.00 5.15
C VAL A 158 -0.09 -21.67 5.11
N GLU A 159 -0.94 -21.30 4.16
CA GLU A 159 -2.26 -21.91 3.97
C GLU A 159 -2.15 -23.42 3.69
N TYR A 160 -1.17 -23.84 2.87
CA TYR A 160 -0.87 -25.24 2.62
C TYR A 160 -0.47 -25.96 3.92
N LYS A 161 0.40 -25.36 4.73
CA LYS A 161 0.82 -25.93 6.02
C LYS A 161 -0.32 -26.05 7.01
N ILE A 162 -1.20 -25.05 7.09
CA ILE A 162 -2.41 -25.09 7.92
C ILE A 162 -3.33 -26.21 7.42
N TYR A 163 -3.62 -26.27 6.13
CA TYR A 163 -4.52 -27.27 5.56
C TYR A 163 -4.12 -28.73 5.88
N TYR A 164 -2.82 -29.05 5.82
CA TYR A 164 -2.32 -30.38 6.15
C TYR A 164 -1.96 -30.59 7.62
N GLY A 165 -1.77 -29.51 8.39
CA GLY A 165 -1.42 -29.55 9.81
C GLY A 165 -2.63 -29.56 10.75
N VAL A 166 -3.77 -29.04 10.30
CA VAL A 166 -5.01 -29.03 11.09
C VAL A 166 -5.84 -30.27 10.80
N ALA A 167 -6.25 -31.01 11.83
CA ALA A 167 -7.23 -32.08 11.65
C ALA A 167 -8.60 -31.52 11.21
N VAL A 168 -9.17 -32.10 10.15
CA VAL A 168 -10.48 -31.72 9.61
C VAL A 168 -11.56 -31.90 10.67
N GLY A 169 -12.48 -30.94 10.75
CA GLY A 169 -13.60 -30.96 11.72
C GLY A 169 -13.23 -30.47 13.11
N THR A 170 -11.97 -30.09 13.35
CA THR A 170 -11.60 -29.38 14.58
C THR A 170 -12.13 -27.94 14.57
N GLN A 171 -12.25 -27.36 15.76
CA GLN A 171 -12.60 -25.95 15.92
C GLN A 171 -11.60 -25.03 15.21
N TRP A 172 -10.30 -25.38 15.24
CA TRP A 172 -9.26 -24.62 14.55
C TRP A 172 -9.44 -24.64 13.03
N TYR A 173 -9.85 -25.77 12.45
CA TYR A 173 -10.19 -25.89 11.03
C TYR A 173 -11.38 -24.98 10.65
N HIS A 174 -12.45 -25.00 11.45
CA HIS A 174 -13.61 -24.14 11.22
C HIS A 174 -13.26 -22.66 11.34
N PHE A 175 -12.46 -22.30 12.36
CA PHE A 175 -12.01 -20.94 12.56
C PHE A 175 -11.15 -20.45 11.39
N TRP A 176 -10.20 -21.27 10.94
CA TRP A 176 -9.35 -20.96 9.80
C TRP A 176 -10.17 -20.67 8.53
N ILE A 177 -11.09 -21.55 8.13
CA ILE A 177 -11.94 -21.37 6.94
C ILE A 177 -12.66 -20.02 6.95
N HIS A 178 -13.23 -19.64 8.09
CA HIS A 178 -13.98 -18.38 8.19
C HIS A 178 -13.05 -17.15 8.13
N ASN A 179 -11.77 -17.29 8.52
CA ASN A 179 -10.81 -16.19 8.49
C ASN A 179 -10.11 -16.01 7.14
N ILE A 180 -10.11 -17.00 6.23
CA ILE A 180 -9.47 -16.89 4.90
C ILE A 180 -9.94 -15.64 4.16
N TYR A 181 -11.25 -15.41 4.11
CA TYR A 181 -11.82 -14.27 3.40
C TYR A 181 -11.40 -12.90 3.98
N PRO A 182 -11.68 -12.56 5.25
CA PRO A 182 -11.30 -11.26 5.80
C PRO A 182 -9.78 -11.06 5.80
N TYR A 183 -9.00 -12.12 6.02
CA TYR A 183 -7.54 -12.10 5.96
C TYR A 183 -7.02 -11.75 4.56
N THR A 184 -7.62 -12.37 3.53
CA THR A 184 -7.28 -12.09 2.13
C THR A 184 -7.58 -10.63 1.78
N VAL A 185 -8.77 -10.12 2.12
CA VAL A 185 -9.14 -8.72 1.84
C VAL A 185 -8.17 -7.73 2.50
N SER A 186 -7.83 -7.97 3.77
CA SER A 186 -6.83 -7.20 4.54
C SER A 186 -5.48 -7.14 3.82
N HIS A 187 -4.95 -8.28 3.40
CA HIS A 187 -3.67 -8.36 2.69
C HIS A 187 -3.68 -7.68 1.33
N PHE A 188 -4.74 -7.89 0.53
CA PHE A 188 -4.90 -7.20 -0.74
C PHE A 188 -4.99 -5.68 -0.55
N ARG A 189 -5.65 -5.21 0.51
CA ARG A 189 -5.71 -3.78 0.82
C ARG A 189 -4.36 -3.19 1.19
N HIS A 190 -3.55 -3.91 1.98
CA HIS A 190 -2.16 -3.52 2.26
C HIS A 190 -1.33 -3.44 0.97
N MET A 191 -1.45 -4.43 0.09
CA MET A 191 -0.75 -4.45 -1.20
C MET A 191 -1.17 -3.32 -2.11
N PHE A 192 -2.46 -2.96 -2.11
CA PHE A 192 -2.96 -1.87 -2.90
C PHE A 192 -2.44 -0.51 -2.42
N HIS A 193 -2.37 -0.31 -1.10
CA HIS A 193 -1.74 0.89 -0.55
C HIS A 193 -0.24 0.96 -0.87
N LEU A 194 0.47 -0.18 -0.77
CA LEU A 194 1.89 -0.28 -1.12
C LEU A 194 2.18 0.18 -2.55
N LEU A 195 1.29 -0.11 -3.50
CA LEU A 195 1.41 0.38 -4.88
C LEU A 195 1.52 1.90 -4.93
N HIS A 196 0.59 2.60 -4.29
CA HIS A 196 0.56 4.06 -4.28
C HIS A 196 1.82 4.66 -3.63
N ILE A 197 2.31 4.07 -2.54
CA ILE A 197 3.55 4.50 -1.88
C ILE A 197 4.75 4.36 -2.83
N VAL A 198 4.88 3.20 -3.49
CA VAL A 198 5.99 2.92 -4.40
C VAL A 198 5.96 3.85 -5.63
N LEU A 199 4.78 4.13 -6.18
CA LEU A 199 4.61 5.05 -7.29
C LEU A 199 4.93 6.50 -6.88
N MET A 200 4.45 6.96 -5.73
CA MET A 200 4.75 8.29 -5.22
C MET A 200 6.26 8.45 -4.99
N ALA A 201 6.92 7.48 -4.36
CA ALA A 201 8.36 7.49 -4.15
C ALA A 201 9.17 7.50 -5.45
N ALA A 202 8.70 6.83 -6.50
CA ALA A 202 9.33 6.90 -7.82
C ALA A 202 9.21 8.30 -8.45
N ASN A 203 8.05 8.93 -8.35
CA ASN A 203 7.82 10.28 -8.87
C ASN A 203 8.64 11.34 -8.13
N VAL A 204 8.70 11.27 -6.80
CA VAL A 204 9.54 12.19 -5.99
C VAL A 204 11.02 12.06 -6.35
N ARG A 205 11.52 10.83 -6.56
CA ARG A 205 12.91 10.63 -7.00
C ARG A 205 13.17 11.20 -8.38
N GLU A 206 12.22 11.10 -9.30
CA GLU A 206 12.38 11.68 -10.62
C GLU A 206 12.34 13.21 -10.59
N LEU A 207 11.46 13.80 -9.78
CA LEU A 207 11.48 15.24 -9.51
C LEU A 207 12.84 15.70 -8.96
N ASN A 208 13.41 14.94 -8.01
CA ASN A 208 14.75 15.22 -7.50
C ASN A 208 15.82 15.15 -8.62
N ARG A 209 15.78 14.15 -9.49
CA ARG A 209 16.71 14.03 -10.62
C ARG A 209 16.59 15.21 -11.59
N GLN A 210 15.37 15.70 -11.84
CA GLN A 210 15.17 16.90 -12.65
C GLN A 210 15.85 18.11 -12.01
N LEU A 211 15.70 18.30 -10.70
CA LEU A 211 16.37 19.37 -9.97
C LEU A 211 17.90 19.25 -10.05
N VAL A 212 18.48 18.08 -9.77
CA VAL A 212 19.94 17.87 -9.89
C VAL A 212 20.46 18.26 -11.28
N ARG A 213 19.76 17.88 -12.36
CA ARG A 213 20.15 18.26 -13.74
C ARG A 213 20.09 19.76 -13.99
N LEU A 214 19.22 20.50 -13.29
CA LEU A 214 19.15 21.96 -13.39
C LEU A 214 20.30 22.64 -12.66
N GLU A 215 20.84 22.02 -11.61
CA GLU A 215 22.03 22.51 -10.92
C GLU A 215 23.30 22.34 -11.76
N GLU A 216 23.43 21.22 -12.46
CA GLU A 216 24.56 20.95 -13.37
C GLU A 216 24.59 21.89 -14.60
N GLY A 217 23.48 22.60 -14.88
CA GLY A 217 23.34 23.53 -15.99
C GLY A 217 23.82 24.96 -15.69
N SER A 218 23.95 25.78 -16.73
CA SER A 218 24.22 27.21 -16.58
C SER A 218 23.02 27.94 -15.96
N CYS A 219 23.23 28.70 -14.87
CA CYS A 219 22.17 29.46 -14.19
C CYS A 219 21.62 30.61 -15.06
N SER A 220 20.61 30.29 -15.87
CA SER A 220 19.90 31.21 -16.77
C SER A 220 18.47 31.49 -16.29
N GLU A 221 17.79 32.49 -16.87
CA GLU A 221 16.34 32.69 -16.66
C GLU A 221 15.53 31.42 -16.94
N THR A 222 15.89 30.68 -18.00
CA THR A 222 15.27 29.39 -18.33
C THR A 222 15.46 28.33 -17.24
N THR A 223 16.50 28.43 -16.41
CA THR A 223 16.69 27.55 -15.25
C THR A 223 15.70 27.89 -14.14
N TYR A 224 15.44 29.18 -13.87
CA TYR A 224 14.47 29.60 -12.87
C TYR A 224 13.04 29.20 -13.25
N GLU A 225 12.66 29.34 -14.53
CA GLU A 225 11.38 28.87 -15.04
C GLU A 225 11.19 27.36 -14.82
N ARG A 226 12.24 26.56 -15.07
CA ARG A 226 12.20 25.11 -14.85
C ARG A 226 12.13 24.72 -13.37
N ILE A 227 12.74 25.50 -12.48
CA ILE A 227 12.61 25.29 -11.03
C ILE A 227 11.18 25.60 -10.56
N GLU A 228 10.56 26.65 -11.09
CA GLU A 228 9.14 26.94 -10.82
C GLU A 228 8.22 25.83 -11.34
N GLN A 229 8.53 25.25 -12.51
CA GLN A 229 7.83 24.05 -13.01
C GLN A 229 8.00 22.86 -12.05
N CYS A 230 9.21 22.62 -11.52
CA CYS A 230 9.44 21.58 -10.51
C CYS A 230 8.61 21.82 -9.24
N ARG A 231 8.47 23.08 -8.81
CA ARG A 231 7.61 23.48 -7.68
C ARG A 231 6.13 23.20 -7.96
N ALA A 232 5.65 23.54 -9.16
CA ALA A 232 4.28 23.25 -9.58
C ALA A 232 4.00 21.73 -9.62
N ILE A 233 4.95 20.95 -10.16
CA ILE A 233 4.90 19.48 -10.17
C ILE A 233 4.84 18.93 -8.74
N TYR A 234 5.63 19.47 -7.81
CA TYR A 234 5.52 19.09 -6.39
C TYR A 234 4.12 19.33 -5.83
N GLY A 235 3.49 20.46 -6.17
CA GLY A 235 2.11 20.75 -5.80
C GLY A 235 1.12 19.70 -6.28
N GLU A 236 1.27 19.21 -7.51
CA GLU A 236 0.44 18.11 -8.05
C GLU A 236 0.69 16.78 -7.31
N LEU A 237 1.95 16.44 -7.03
CA LEU A 237 2.31 15.27 -6.21
C LEU A 237 1.69 15.35 -4.82
N TRP A 238 1.66 16.54 -4.21
CA TRP A 238 1.02 16.76 -2.92
C TRP A 238 -0.48 16.56 -2.96
N GLN A 239 -1.18 17.09 -3.97
CA GLN A 239 -2.62 16.87 -4.13
C GLN A 239 -2.97 15.39 -4.34
N MET A 240 -2.14 14.66 -5.11
CA MET A 240 -2.30 13.21 -5.25
C MET A 240 -2.09 12.47 -3.92
N ASN A 241 -1.07 12.86 -3.15
CA ASN A 241 -0.80 12.25 -1.84
C ASN A 241 -1.93 12.48 -0.84
N GLU A 242 -2.51 13.67 -0.80
CA GLU A 242 -3.70 13.94 0.01
C GLU A 242 -4.89 13.09 -0.44
N GLY A 243 -5.11 12.97 -1.76
CA GLY A 243 -6.10 12.05 -2.30
C GLY A 243 -5.89 10.61 -1.83
N ILE A 244 -4.65 10.12 -1.86
CA ILE A 244 -4.28 8.79 -1.37
C ILE A 244 -4.54 8.66 0.14
N ASN A 245 -4.13 9.64 0.96
CA ASN A 245 -4.37 9.62 2.41
C ASN A 245 -5.87 9.59 2.76
N VAL A 246 -6.70 10.29 1.97
CA VAL A 246 -8.16 10.25 2.13
C VAL A 246 -8.73 8.88 1.76
N LEU A 247 -8.27 8.31 0.63
CA LEU A 247 -8.72 7.01 0.11
C LEU A 247 -8.41 5.84 1.04
N PHE A 248 -7.25 5.85 1.68
CA PHE A 248 -6.77 4.79 2.55
C PHE A 248 -6.96 5.09 4.03
N GLY A 249 -7.51 6.25 4.38
CA GLY A 249 -7.51 6.77 5.75
C GLY A 249 -8.09 5.81 6.80
N PHE A 250 -9.36 5.46 6.67
CA PHE A 250 -10.01 4.57 7.65
C PHE A 250 -9.67 3.10 7.42
N SER A 251 -9.75 2.67 6.17
CA SER A 251 -9.47 1.29 5.79
C SER A 251 -8.07 0.87 6.20
N GLN A 252 -7.03 1.68 5.97
CA GLN A 252 -5.68 1.30 6.35
C GLN A 252 -5.43 1.42 7.86
N ALA A 253 -6.02 2.39 8.57
CA ALA A 253 -5.94 2.43 10.03
C ALA A 253 -6.49 1.13 10.64
N LEU A 254 -7.67 0.71 10.19
CA LEU A 254 -8.30 -0.51 10.67
C LEU A 254 -7.55 -1.76 10.19
N ASN A 255 -6.99 -1.74 8.97
CA ASN A 255 -6.19 -2.83 8.43
C ASN A 255 -4.89 -3.06 9.23
N VAL A 256 -4.23 -1.97 9.66
CA VAL A 256 -3.08 -2.05 10.56
C VAL A 256 -3.50 -2.57 11.94
N ALA A 257 -4.62 -2.10 12.48
CA ALA A 257 -5.14 -2.59 13.76
C ALA A 257 -5.50 -4.09 13.70
N SER A 258 -6.14 -4.53 12.61
CA SER A 258 -6.46 -5.94 12.33
C SER A 258 -5.19 -6.78 12.25
N SER A 259 -4.17 -6.28 11.54
CA SER A 259 -2.89 -6.97 11.41
C SER A 259 -2.09 -7.02 12.73
N PHE A 260 -2.20 -6.00 13.58
CA PHE A 260 -1.63 -6.03 14.93
C PHE A 260 -2.36 -7.04 15.82
N ALA A 261 -3.70 -7.03 15.79
CA ALA A 261 -4.51 -7.99 16.51
C ALA A 261 -4.17 -9.43 16.07
N GLN A 262 -4.06 -9.67 14.76
CA GLN A 262 -3.61 -10.95 14.20
C GLN A 262 -2.30 -11.43 14.81
N ILE A 263 -1.25 -10.58 14.81
CA ILE A 263 0.06 -10.94 15.37
C ILE A 263 -0.05 -11.22 16.88
N ALA A 264 -0.74 -10.36 17.63
CA ALA A 264 -0.90 -10.54 19.08
C ALA A 264 -1.62 -11.86 19.41
N PHE A 265 -2.66 -12.18 18.66
CA PHE A 265 -3.44 -13.39 18.84
C PHE A 265 -2.68 -14.65 18.38
N ASP A 266 -1.86 -14.53 17.34
CA ASP A 266 -1.01 -15.64 16.90
C ASP A 266 0.11 -15.93 17.89
N LEU A 267 0.68 -14.89 18.53
CA LEU A 267 1.64 -15.03 19.64
C LEU A 267 0.99 -15.62 20.89
N TYR A 268 -0.24 -15.23 21.21
CA TYR A 268 -1.00 -15.83 22.31
C TYR A 268 -1.19 -17.34 22.10
N TRP A 269 -1.64 -17.74 20.91
CA TRP A 269 -1.80 -19.16 20.58
C TRP A 269 -0.48 -19.91 20.64
N LEU A 270 0.61 -19.33 20.13
CA LEU A 270 1.94 -19.92 20.25
C LEU A 270 2.33 -20.18 21.71
N TYR A 271 2.10 -19.19 22.59
CA TYR A 271 2.38 -19.30 24.02
C TYR A 271 1.52 -20.37 24.71
N MET A 272 0.22 -20.41 24.40
CA MET A 272 -0.68 -21.42 24.94
C MET A 272 -0.27 -22.83 24.52
N MET A 273 0.01 -23.05 23.24
CA MET A 273 0.51 -24.33 22.70
C MET A 273 1.84 -24.74 23.35
N TRP A 274 2.72 -23.77 23.63
CA TRP A 274 3.98 -24.00 24.34
C TRP A 274 3.77 -24.50 25.77
N ILE A 275 2.86 -23.88 26.54
CA ILE A 275 2.57 -24.29 27.92
C ILE A 275 2.02 -25.72 27.97
N ILE A 276 1.10 -26.05 27.07
CA ILE A 276 0.41 -27.35 27.06
C ILE A 276 1.17 -28.43 26.27
N GLN A 277 2.37 -28.11 25.76
CA GLN A 277 3.23 -29.01 24.98
C GLN A 277 2.52 -29.63 23.76
N GLU A 278 1.77 -28.82 23.02
CA GLU A 278 1.01 -29.28 21.86
C GLU A 278 1.92 -29.58 20.65
N ALA A 279 1.68 -30.71 19.97
CA ALA A 279 2.56 -31.26 18.94
C ALA A 279 2.64 -30.44 17.63
N ASN A 280 1.70 -29.51 17.39
CA ASN A 280 1.54 -28.76 16.12
C ASN A 280 1.95 -27.28 16.22
N MET A 281 2.83 -26.95 17.16
CA MET A 281 3.29 -25.57 17.39
C MET A 281 4.00 -24.97 16.17
N ASP A 282 4.65 -25.80 15.36
CA ASP A 282 5.30 -25.41 14.11
C ASP A 282 4.30 -24.78 13.13
N VAL A 283 3.09 -25.33 13.00
CA VAL A 283 2.04 -24.78 12.14
C VAL A 283 1.64 -23.37 12.60
N GLN A 284 1.51 -23.16 13.92
CA GLN A 284 1.21 -21.84 14.48
C GLN A 284 2.36 -20.83 14.29
N MET A 285 3.62 -21.28 14.31
CA MET A 285 4.76 -20.43 13.96
C MET A 285 4.70 -19.95 12.49
N PHE A 286 4.22 -20.78 11.57
CA PHE A 286 4.05 -20.39 10.17
C PHE A 286 2.97 -19.29 10.00
N CYS A 287 1.90 -19.30 10.81
CA CYS A 287 0.87 -18.26 10.81
C CYS A 287 1.42 -16.85 11.08
N LEU A 288 2.56 -16.74 11.80
CA LEU A 288 3.22 -15.47 12.10
C LEU A 288 4.02 -14.90 10.94
N LEU A 289 4.16 -15.57 9.79
CA LEU A 289 5.02 -15.09 8.70
C LEU A 289 4.36 -14.04 7.79
N PRO A 290 3.13 -14.21 7.28
CA PRO A 290 2.65 -13.37 6.18
C PRO A 290 2.42 -11.90 6.60
N THR A 291 1.84 -11.68 7.78
CA THR A 291 1.50 -10.31 8.24
C THR A 291 2.74 -9.46 8.54
N PRO A 292 3.76 -9.95 9.28
CA PRO A 292 5.03 -9.22 9.43
C PRO A 292 5.77 -9.00 8.12
N LEU A 293 5.72 -9.96 7.18
CA LEU A 293 6.34 -9.80 5.86
C LEU A 293 5.72 -8.62 5.08
N ILE A 294 4.39 -8.54 5.05
CA ILE A 294 3.67 -7.42 4.42
C ILE A 294 4.07 -6.09 5.08
N PHE A 295 4.11 -6.05 6.41
CA PHE A 295 4.56 -4.87 7.15
C PHE A 295 6.01 -4.49 6.82
N ALA A 296 6.92 -5.46 6.71
CA ALA A 296 8.31 -5.20 6.34
C ALA A 296 8.41 -4.50 4.97
N PHE A 297 7.64 -4.95 3.98
CA PHE A 297 7.59 -4.31 2.66
C PHE A 297 6.94 -2.92 2.71
N LEU A 298 5.82 -2.75 3.43
CA LEU A 298 5.17 -1.45 3.62
C LEU A 298 6.11 -0.43 4.26
N LEU A 299 6.81 -0.84 5.32
CA LEU A 299 7.71 0.03 6.07
C LEU A 299 8.99 0.33 5.28
N HIS A 300 9.49 -0.64 4.52
CA HIS A 300 10.60 -0.41 3.59
C HIS A 300 10.22 0.60 2.50
N ALA A 301 9.01 0.51 1.94
CA ALA A 301 8.52 1.46 0.96
C ALA A 301 8.28 2.85 1.55
N ALA A 302 7.70 2.94 2.76
CA ALA A 302 7.54 4.19 3.48
C ALA A 302 8.90 4.86 3.80
N LYS A 303 9.90 4.07 4.21
CA LYS A 303 11.28 4.55 4.39
C LYS A 303 11.87 5.09 3.09
N THR A 304 11.70 4.36 1.99
CA THR A 304 12.19 4.79 0.67
C THR A 304 11.53 6.09 0.22
N HIS A 305 10.22 6.23 0.46
CA HIS A 305 9.45 7.45 0.19
C HIS A 305 9.98 8.63 1.00
N ARG A 306 10.18 8.44 2.32
CA ARG A 306 10.75 9.47 3.20
C ARG A 306 12.16 9.89 2.78
N GLN A 307 13.02 8.93 2.45
CA GLN A 307 14.37 9.23 1.98
C GLN A 307 14.36 10.02 0.67
N ALA A 308 13.43 9.73 -0.24
CA ALA A 308 13.26 10.51 -1.47
C ALA A 308 12.90 11.97 -1.16
N MET A 309 12.03 12.22 -0.18
CA MET A 309 11.66 13.56 0.28
C MET A 309 12.79 14.30 0.99
N GLU A 310 13.55 13.62 1.84
CA GLU A 310 14.73 14.18 2.50
C GLU A 310 15.80 14.56 1.46
N THR A 311 16.00 13.71 0.44
CA THR A 311 16.94 13.99 -0.66
C THR A 311 16.49 15.18 -1.51
N LEU A 312 15.19 15.28 -1.81
CA LEU A 312 14.61 16.43 -2.51
C LEU A 312 14.87 17.74 -1.76
N THR A 313 14.63 17.71 -0.45
CA THR A 313 14.84 18.86 0.44
C THR A 313 16.31 19.23 0.51
N GLY A 314 17.21 18.24 0.68
CA GLY A 314 18.65 18.45 0.69
C GLY A 314 19.17 19.07 -0.60
N THR A 315 18.75 18.52 -1.76
CA THR A 315 19.15 19.05 -3.08
C THR A 315 18.76 20.52 -3.25
N LEU A 316 17.54 20.91 -2.86
CA LEU A 316 17.13 22.32 -2.91
C LEU A 316 17.90 23.24 -1.95
N LEU A 317 18.36 22.70 -0.81
CA LEU A 317 19.20 23.44 0.13
C LEU A 317 20.63 23.61 -0.39
N ASP A 318 21.13 22.62 -1.12
CA ASP A 318 22.52 22.60 -1.60
C ASP A 318 22.69 23.33 -2.95
N MET A 319 21.59 23.57 -3.67
CA MET A 319 21.60 24.28 -4.96
C MET A 319 22.29 25.64 -4.90
N SER A 320 23.51 25.68 -5.45
CA SER A 320 24.36 26.88 -5.50
C SER A 320 23.84 27.95 -6.47
N CYS A 321 23.15 27.53 -7.54
CA CYS A 321 22.54 28.42 -8.54
C CYS A 321 21.50 29.37 -7.94
N LEU A 322 20.83 28.96 -6.86
CA LEU A 322 19.78 29.71 -6.18
C LEU A 322 20.31 30.73 -5.16
N GLN A 323 21.61 30.75 -4.89
CA GLN A 323 22.24 31.67 -3.92
C GLN A 323 22.70 33.00 -4.54
N ARG A 324 22.80 33.07 -5.87
CA ARG A 324 23.47 34.19 -6.57
C ARG A 324 22.59 35.42 -6.82
N ASN A 325 21.26 35.27 -6.77
CA ASN A 325 20.32 36.34 -7.12
C ASN A 325 19.16 36.39 -6.10
N SER A 326 18.68 37.58 -5.75
CA SER A 326 17.55 37.78 -4.83
C SER A 326 16.28 37.05 -5.28
N ARG A 327 15.95 37.11 -6.58
CA ARG A 327 14.80 36.39 -7.17
C ARG A 327 14.93 34.87 -7.04
N ALA A 328 16.14 34.35 -7.22
CA ALA A 328 16.42 32.92 -7.11
C ALA A 328 16.34 32.44 -5.65
N MET A 329 16.82 33.28 -4.72
CA MET A 329 16.73 33.01 -3.28
C MET A 329 15.28 33.03 -2.80
N GLU A 330 14.45 33.93 -3.33
CA GLU A 330 13.01 33.97 -3.06
C GLU A 330 12.29 32.73 -3.60
N LEU A 331 12.59 32.32 -4.84
CA LEU A 331 12.05 31.08 -5.42
C LEU A 331 12.42 29.84 -4.58
N ARG A 332 13.69 29.73 -4.18
CA ARG A 332 14.16 28.68 -3.27
C ARG A 332 13.38 28.69 -1.96
N ARG A 333 13.21 29.87 -1.37
CA ARG A 333 12.46 30.04 -0.12
C ARG A 333 11.01 29.61 -0.28
N HIS A 334 10.33 29.99 -1.35
CA HIS A 334 8.96 29.56 -1.62
C HIS A 334 8.85 28.03 -1.76
N PHE A 335 9.76 27.41 -2.52
CA PHE A 335 9.74 25.95 -2.69
C PHE A 335 10.02 25.22 -1.37
N LEU A 336 11.05 25.63 -0.63
CA LEU A 336 11.35 25.06 0.69
C LEU A 336 10.20 25.27 1.68
N THR A 337 9.56 26.44 1.66
CA THR A 337 8.39 26.71 2.49
C THR A 337 7.25 25.75 2.13
N GLN A 338 6.99 25.53 0.84
CA GLN A 338 5.98 24.57 0.40
C GLN A 338 6.29 23.14 0.85
N LEU A 339 7.56 22.71 0.78
CA LEU A 339 7.99 21.39 1.27
C LEU A 339 7.79 21.22 2.78
N LEU A 340 8.05 22.28 3.56
CA LEU A 340 7.92 22.28 5.02
C LEU A 340 6.46 22.35 5.47
N VAL A 341 5.64 23.19 4.82
CA VAL A 341 4.22 23.38 5.17
C VAL A 341 3.36 22.24 4.64
N HIS A 342 3.67 21.72 3.45
CA HIS A 342 2.91 20.67 2.77
C HIS A 342 3.79 19.45 2.50
N PRO A 343 4.32 18.77 3.54
CA PRO A 343 5.14 17.59 3.35
C PRO A 343 4.31 16.43 2.77
N LEU A 344 4.88 15.69 1.83
CA LEU A 344 4.34 14.40 1.40
C LEU A 344 4.45 13.40 2.56
N ARG A 345 3.41 13.33 3.40
CA ARG A 345 3.29 12.38 4.51
C ARG A 345 2.31 11.28 4.13
N LEU A 346 2.65 10.06 4.52
CA LEU A 346 1.75 8.91 4.41
C LEU A 346 0.96 8.84 5.72
N THR A 347 -0.29 9.30 5.71
CA THR A 347 -1.12 9.38 6.92
C THR A 347 -2.42 8.63 6.73
N ALA A 348 -2.89 7.98 7.78
CA ALA A 348 -4.24 7.45 7.87
C ALA A 348 -5.14 8.51 8.55
N ARG A 349 -5.67 9.48 7.80
CA ARG A 349 -6.52 10.58 8.33
C ARG A 349 -5.90 11.34 9.52
N ASN A 350 -4.56 11.49 9.55
CA ASN A 350 -3.83 12.06 10.70
C ASN A 350 -4.02 11.32 12.03
N ILE A 351 -4.64 10.13 12.03
CA ILE A 351 -4.73 9.24 13.19
C ILE A 351 -3.38 8.56 13.40
N PHE A 352 -2.72 8.19 12.30
CA PHE A 352 -1.45 7.49 12.32
C PHE A 352 -0.59 7.89 11.11
N ASP A 353 0.71 8.14 11.36
CA ASP A 353 1.71 8.39 10.33
C ASP A 353 2.44 7.08 10.02
N PHE A 354 2.37 6.60 8.77
CA PHE A 354 3.16 5.45 8.29
C PHE A 354 4.65 5.81 8.22
N ASP A 355 5.30 5.78 9.38
CA ASP A 355 6.73 6.03 9.55
C ASP A 355 7.43 4.81 10.16
N TYR A 356 8.75 4.72 9.96
CA TYR A 356 9.63 3.69 10.50
C TYR A 356 9.60 3.63 12.05
N THR A 357 9.16 4.72 12.70
CA THR A 357 8.88 4.75 14.14
C THR A 357 7.77 3.77 14.55
N LEU A 358 6.90 3.34 13.63
CA LEU A 358 5.94 2.27 13.88
C LEU A 358 6.64 0.95 14.20
N ILE A 359 7.73 0.60 13.51
CA ILE A 359 8.51 -0.61 13.84
C ILE A 359 9.06 -0.52 15.25
N ARG A 360 9.60 0.64 15.66
CA ARG A 360 10.11 0.79 17.04
C ARG A 360 9.00 0.60 18.07
N LYS A 361 7.81 1.15 17.80
CA LYS A 361 6.63 1.03 18.66
C LYS A 361 6.06 -0.40 18.68
N VAL A 362 6.08 -1.09 17.54
CA VAL A 362 5.53 -2.46 17.38
C VAL A 362 6.51 -3.52 17.89
N CYS A 363 7.82 -3.37 17.65
CA CYS A 363 8.84 -4.34 18.05
C CYS A 363 9.39 -4.11 19.46
N TRP A 364 8.85 -3.16 20.24
CA TRP A 364 9.35 -2.81 21.58
C TRP A 364 10.88 -2.57 21.61
N LEU A 365 11.46 -2.16 20.48
CA LEU A 365 12.87 -1.79 20.35
C LEU A 365 13.05 -0.32 20.71
N ASP A 366 12.50 0.09 21.85
CA ASP A 366 12.78 1.39 22.46
C ASP A 366 13.91 1.22 23.49
N ASN A 367 15.09 0.90 22.98
CA ASN A 367 16.32 1.01 23.74
C ASN A 367 17.01 2.32 23.33
N ARG A 368 16.56 3.42 23.94
CA ARG A 368 17.32 4.67 24.19
C ARG A 368 16.46 5.54 25.13
N ARG A 369 16.69 5.46 26.44
CA ARG A 369 17.60 6.40 27.13
C ARG A 369 17.51 7.81 26.52
N ARG A 370 16.69 8.65 27.14
CA ARG A 370 17.15 9.99 27.48
C ARG A 370 17.63 9.94 28.92
#